data_AF-A0A8T2C5C9-F1
#
_entry.id   AF-A0A8T2C5C9-F1
#
_cell.length_a   1.000
_cell.length_b   1.000
_cell.length_c   1.000
_cell.angle_alpha   90.00
_cell.angle_beta   90.00
_cell.angle_gamma   90.00
#
_symmetry.space_group_name_H-M   'P 1'
#
loop_
_entity.id
_entity.type
_entity.pdbx_description
1 polymer ?
#
loop_
_entity_poly.entity_id
_entity_poly.type
_entity_poly.pdbx_seq_one_letter_code
_entity_poly.pdbx_strand_id
1 'polypeptide(L)'
;MTKKNEAKTSVWWDIDRYPVPGDCDAHQIAPSIKRALCSLGYYGPLTITAIGKLTDVRHADLQALYSTGIAFKIVASRAVSILGDMSEWTETNPPPANIMLISDNEVLWPSLGGMRLNKGYNILYAYLPECMQDLNFPAECLWPNILADAMETRRNELQEQCSETGEPAWLCKACEHSGDQSFGNFLTHLNSEEHSQIMLDR
;
A
#
# COMPACT_ATOMS: atom_id res chain seq x y z
N MET A 1 -5.01 13.48 -24.57
CA MET A 1 -4.71 12.15 -23.97
C MET A 1 -3.85 12.40 -22.75
N THR A 2 -4.44 12.66 -21.58
CA THR A 2 -3.71 12.68 -20.31
C THR A 2 -3.17 11.27 -20.11
N LYS A 3 -1.86 11.10 -20.27
CA LYS A 3 -1.20 9.80 -20.28
C LYS A 3 -1.31 9.22 -18.87
N LYS A 4 -1.79 7.99 -18.74
CA LYS A 4 -1.87 7.22 -17.46
C LYS A 4 -0.61 7.37 -16.59
N ASN A 5 0.51 7.58 -17.26
CA ASN A 5 1.83 7.84 -16.73
C ASN A 5 1.92 9.03 -15.76
N GLU A 6 1.16 10.11 -15.95
CA GLU A 6 1.19 11.29 -15.06
C GLU A 6 0.01 11.34 -14.08
N ALA A 7 -0.90 10.36 -14.17
CA ALA A 7 -2.07 10.28 -13.30
C ALA A 7 -1.71 9.92 -11.85
N LYS A 8 -2.51 10.38 -10.90
CA LYS A 8 -2.36 10.02 -9.48
C LYS A 8 -2.45 8.50 -9.32
N THR A 9 -1.54 7.94 -8.53
CA THR A 9 -1.45 6.51 -8.24
C THR A 9 -1.64 6.29 -6.74
N SER A 10 -2.58 5.41 -6.37
CA SER A 10 -2.76 4.96 -4.99
C SER A 10 -2.38 3.49 -4.86
N VAL A 11 -1.46 3.19 -3.96
CA VAL A 11 -1.00 1.84 -3.62
C VAL A 11 -1.66 1.41 -2.31
N TRP A 12 -2.34 0.28 -2.35
CA TRP A 12 -3.02 -0.34 -1.22
C TRP A 12 -2.30 -1.63 -0.86
N TRP A 13 -1.57 -1.62 0.25
CA TRP A 13 -0.70 -2.70 0.66
C TRP A 13 -1.27 -3.45 1.86
N ASP A 14 -1.64 -4.71 1.65
CA ASP A 14 -2.08 -5.62 2.70
C ASP A 14 -0.86 -6.22 3.44
N ILE A 15 -0.31 -5.46 4.39
CA ILE A 15 0.93 -5.78 5.09
C ILE A 15 0.83 -7.05 5.95
N ASP A 16 -0.39 -7.43 6.37
CA ASP A 16 -0.61 -8.67 7.11
C ASP A 16 -0.51 -9.93 6.21
N ARG A 17 -0.60 -9.79 4.88
CA ARG A 17 -0.37 -10.89 3.92
C ARG A 17 1.02 -10.79 3.30
N TYR A 18 1.45 -9.56 3.03
CA TYR A 18 2.70 -9.23 2.41
C TYR A 18 3.56 -8.46 3.40
N PRO A 19 4.03 -9.09 4.50
CA PRO A 19 4.81 -8.41 5.52
C PRO A 19 6.13 -7.90 4.95
N VAL A 20 6.78 -7.00 5.69
CA VAL A 20 8.18 -6.63 5.43
C VAL A 20 9.04 -7.90 5.51
N PRO A 21 9.78 -8.28 4.46
CA PRO A 21 10.67 -9.43 4.52
C PRO A 21 11.73 -9.26 5.62
N GLY A 22 12.09 -10.34 6.32
CA GLY A 22 12.93 -10.25 7.53
C GLY A 22 14.35 -9.72 7.30
N ASP A 23 14.85 -9.83 6.07
CA ASP A 23 16.15 -9.34 5.60
C ASP A 23 16.09 -7.98 4.88
N CYS A 24 14.88 -7.41 4.73
CA CYS A 24 14.66 -6.14 4.06
C CYS A 24 14.76 -4.96 5.05
N ASP A 25 15.48 -3.90 4.66
CA ASP A 25 15.37 -2.61 5.33
C ASP A 25 14.02 -1.96 4.96
N ALA A 26 13.14 -1.82 5.94
CA ALA A 26 11.81 -1.25 5.77
C ALA A 26 11.83 0.17 5.15
N HIS A 27 12.91 0.94 5.30
CA HIS A 27 13.05 2.25 4.63
C HIS A 27 13.10 2.12 3.10
N GLN A 28 13.43 0.95 2.57
CA GLN A 28 13.52 0.71 1.13
C GLN A 28 12.19 0.33 0.50
N ILE A 29 11.15 0.00 1.26
CA ILE A 29 9.86 -0.44 0.70
C ILE A 29 9.21 0.65 -0.16
N ALA A 30 8.99 1.86 0.38
CA ALA A 30 8.41 2.96 -0.39
C ALA A 30 9.26 3.36 -1.61
N PRO A 31 10.59 3.57 -1.48
CA PRO A 31 11.46 3.80 -2.63
C PRO A 31 11.39 2.72 -3.70
N SER A 32 11.25 1.45 -3.32
CA SER A 32 11.24 0.33 -4.25
C SER A 32 9.90 0.22 -4.98
N ILE A 33 8.78 0.38 -4.27
CA ILE A 33 7.44 0.52 -4.90
C ILE A 33 7.44 1.68 -5.89
N LYS A 34 7.97 2.84 -5.49
CA LYS A 34 8.07 4.03 -6.33
C LYS A 34 8.90 3.74 -7.59
N ARG A 35 10.06 3.11 -7.45
CA ARG A 35 10.92 2.76 -8.59
C ARG A 35 10.27 1.76 -9.53
N ALA A 36 9.61 0.74 -9.00
CA ALA A 36 8.86 -0.22 -9.79
C ALA A 36 7.76 0.47 -10.61
N LEU A 37 6.96 1.33 -9.97
CA LEU A 37 5.94 2.13 -10.67
C LEU A 37 6.55 3.03 -11.77
N CYS A 38 7.66 3.71 -11.47
CA CYS A 38 8.34 4.55 -12.46
C CYS A 38 8.91 3.73 -13.64
N SER A 39 9.46 2.53 -13.39
CA SER A 39 9.94 1.63 -14.45
C SER A 39 8.81 1.15 -15.37
N LEU A 40 7.59 1.03 -14.83
CA LEU A 40 6.36 0.73 -15.56
C LEU A 40 5.74 1.97 -16.25
N GLY A 41 6.37 3.13 -16.09
CA GLY A 41 5.96 4.38 -16.71
C GLY A 41 4.97 5.22 -15.90
N TYR A 42 4.77 4.95 -14.61
CA TYR A 42 3.90 5.72 -13.71
C TYR A 42 4.72 6.71 -12.86
N TYR A 43 4.66 7.99 -13.22
CA TYR A 43 5.44 9.09 -12.64
C TYR A 43 4.59 10.12 -11.87
N GLY A 44 3.26 10.01 -11.96
CA GLY A 44 2.32 10.92 -11.30
C GLY A 44 2.38 10.88 -9.77
N PRO A 45 1.58 11.72 -9.08
CA PRO A 45 1.50 11.75 -7.61
C PRO A 45 1.26 10.38 -7.00
N LEU A 46 2.06 9.98 -6.01
CA LEU A 46 2.01 8.66 -5.38
C LEU A 46 1.54 8.72 -3.93
N THR A 47 0.59 7.88 -3.56
CA THR A 47 0.23 7.61 -2.17
C THR A 47 0.37 6.12 -1.91
N ILE A 48 1.06 5.74 -0.83
CA ILE A 48 1.22 4.34 -0.41
C ILE A 48 0.54 4.20 0.96
N THR A 49 -0.41 3.28 1.07
CA THR A 49 -1.12 2.99 2.31
C THR A 49 -0.91 1.53 2.70
N ALA A 50 -0.26 1.28 3.84
CA ALA A 50 -0.21 -0.04 4.45
C ALA A 50 -1.47 -0.25 5.32
N ILE A 51 -2.13 -1.37 5.11
CA ILE A 51 -3.40 -1.73 5.74
C ILE A 51 -3.28 -3.09 6.40
N GLY A 52 -3.67 -3.17 7.66
CA GLY A 52 -3.62 -4.40 8.43
C GLY A 52 -3.91 -4.15 9.90
N LYS A 53 -3.66 -5.15 10.74
CA LYS A 53 -3.70 -5.01 12.19
C LYS A 53 -2.50 -4.20 12.70
N LEU A 54 -1.36 -4.31 12.04
CA LEU A 54 -0.08 -3.66 12.38
C LEU A 54 0.51 -4.04 13.76
N THR A 55 -0.26 -4.61 14.68
CA THR A 55 0.18 -5.07 16.01
C THR A 55 1.27 -6.14 15.94
N ASP A 56 1.29 -6.94 14.88
CA ASP A 56 2.27 -8.02 14.68
C ASP A 56 3.53 -7.56 13.92
N VAL A 57 3.59 -6.29 13.52
CA VAL A 57 4.74 -5.71 12.81
C VAL A 57 5.72 -5.11 13.81
N ARG A 58 7.02 -5.35 13.62
CA ARG A 58 8.05 -4.81 14.53
C ARG A 58 7.97 -3.29 14.56
N HIS A 59 8.08 -2.69 15.75
CA HIS A 59 8.04 -1.23 15.92
C HIS A 59 9.08 -0.49 15.06
N ALA A 60 10.29 -1.06 14.94
CA ALA A 60 11.34 -0.49 14.09
C ALA A 60 10.94 -0.44 12.61
N ASP A 61 10.24 -1.46 12.12
CA ASP A 61 9.74 -1.48 10.73
C ASP A 61 8.62 -0.47 10.57
N LEU A 62 7.65 -0.42 11.51
CA LEU A 62 6.59 0.59 11.46
C LEU A 62 7.16 2.01 11.46
N GLN A 63 8.18 2.28 12.27
CA GLN A 63 8.83 3.59 12.31
C GLN A 63 9.51 3.92 10.98
N ALA A 64 10.26 2.96 10.43
CA ALA A 64 10.93 3.09 9.15
C ALA A 64 9.91 3.37 8.03
N LEU A 65 8.86 2.55 7.91
CA LEU A 65 7.79 2.73 6.92
C LEU A 65 7.13 4.11 7.05
N TYR A 66 6.76 4.50 8.28
CA TYR A 66 6.13 5.80 8.52
C TYR A 66 7.02 6.98 8.13
N SER A 67 8.33 6.89 8.42
CA SER A 67 9.31 7.93 8.07
C SER A 67 9.48 8.14 6.55
N THR A 68 9.10 7.15 5.74
CA THR A 68 9.12 7.23 4.27
C THR A 68 7.84 7.79 3.64
N GLY A 69 6.87 8.22 4.46
CA GLY A 69 5.58 8.74 3.99
C GLY A 69 4.55 7.67 3.67
N ILE A 70 4.74 6.43 4.14
CA ILE A 70 3.69 5.39 4.05
C ILE A 70 2.61 5.71 5.08
N ALA A 71 1.37 5.80 4.61
CA ALA A 71 0.22 5.97 5.48
C ALA A 71 -0.22 4.63 6.09
N PHE A 72 -0.76 4.65 7.30
CA PHE A 72 -1.26 3.45 7.99
C PHE A 72 -2.78 3.47 8.12
N LYS A 73 -3.44 2.37 7.76
CA LYS A 73 -4.84 2.13 8.13
C LYS A 73 -4.96 0.87 8.96
N ILE A 74 -5.33 1.04 10.23
CA ILE A 74 -5.52 -0.06 11.16
C ILE A 74 -6.95 -0.58 11.02
N VAL A 75 -7.08 -1.88 10.74
CA VAL A 75 -8.36 -2.52 10.45
C VAL A 75 -8.48 -3.86 11.18
N ALA A 76 -9.66 -4.16 11.73
CA ALA A 76 -9.95 -5.47 12.32
C ALA A 76 -10.20 -6.55 11.25
N SER A 77 -10.96 -6.19 10.20
CA SER A 77 -11.29 -7.07 9.06
C SER A 77 -10.66 -6.57 7.76
N ARG A 78 -9.83 -7.39 7.13
CA ARG A 78 -8.92 -6.99 6.04
C ARG A 78 -9.63 -6.72 4.71
N ALA A 79 -10.40 -7.69 4.22
CA ALA A 79 -11.01 -7.65 2.88
C ALA A 79 -12.00 -6.48 2.71
N VAL A 80 -12.93 -6.38 3.67
CA VAL A 80 -14.00 -5.37 3.65
C VAL A 80 -13.42 -3.97 3.78
N SER A 81 -12.38 -3.81 4.59
CA SER A 81 -11.80 -2.48 4.82
C SER A 81 -11.03 -1.95 3.62
N ILE A 82 -10.23 -2.79 2.94
CA ILE A 82 -9.48 -2.36 1.74
C ILE A 82 -10.44 -1.92 0.63
N LEU A 83 -11.51 -2.66 0.34
CA LEU A 83 -12.49 -2.25 -0.68
C LEU A 83 -13.23 -0.98 -0.31
N GLY A 84 -13.63 -0.84 0.95
CA GLY A 84 -14.32 0.36 1.44
C GLY A 84 -13.44 1.60 1.29
N ASP A 85 -12.18 1.52 1.75
CA ASP A 85 -11.20 2.61 1.65
C ASP A 85 -10.88 2.97 0.20
N MET A 86 -10.70 1.96 -0.65
CA MET A 86 -10.44 2.16 -2.07
C MET A 86 -11.65 2.80 -2.75
N SER A 87 -12.87 2.38 -2.40
CA SER A 87 -14.09 2.97 -2.95
C SER A 87 -14.23 4.44 -2.56
N GLU A 88 -14.04 4.78 -1.29
CA GLU A 88 -14.02 6.17 -0.80
C GLU A 88 -12.98 7.02 -1.54
N TRP A 89 -11.77 6.49 -1.73
CA TRP A 89 -10.73 7.18 -2.49
C TRP A 89 -11.15 7.47 -3.94
N THR A 90 -11.88 6.56 -4.59
CA THR A 90 -12.35 6.75 -5.97
C THR A 90 -13.40 7.85 -6.12
N GLU A 91 -14.06 8.27 -5.03
CA GLU A 91 -15.05 9.36 -5.06
C GLU A 91 -14.40 10.73 -5.27
N THR A 92 -13.17 10.91 -4.77
CA THR A 92 -12.42 12.17 -4.86
C THR A 92 -11.29 12.13 -5.89
N ASN A 93 -11.03 10.97 -6.51
CA ASN A 93 -9.95 10.79 -7.48
C ASN A 93 -10.48 10.08 -8.75
N PRO A 94 -11.34 10.74 -9.55
CA PRO A 94 -11.87 10.14 -10.77
C PRO A 94 -10.76 9.89 -11.82
N PRO A 95 -10.99 9.00 -12.80
CA PRO A 95 -10.02 8.75 -13.86
C PRO A 95 -9.70 10.02 -14.70
N PRO A 96 -8.48 10.13 -15.25
CA PRO A 96 -7.41 9.14 -15.23
C PRO A 96 -6.73 9.05 -13.86
N ALA A 97 -6.66 7.83 -13.33
CA ALA A 97 -6.09 7.50 -12.03
C ALA A 97 -5.66 6.01 -12.03
N ASN A 98 -4.59 5.72 -11.31
CA ASN A 98 -4.03 4.37 -11.19
C ASN A 98 -4.24 3.84 -9.76
N ILE A 99 -4.52 2.55 -9.65
CA ILE A 99 -4.66 1.84 -8.38
C ILE A 99 -3.74 0.64 -8.45
N MET A 100 -2.89 0.47 -7.45
CA MET A 100 -2.07 -0.73 -7.27
C MET A 100 -2.53 -1.43 -6.00
N LEU A 101 -2.78 -2.74 -6.09
CA LEU A 101 -3.09 -3.57 -4.93
C LEU A 101 -1.94 -4.55 -4.67
N ILE A 102 -1.36 -4.52 -3.48
CA ILE A 102 -0.42 -5.54 -2.98
C ILE A 102 -1.19 -6.45 -2.02
N SER A 103 -1.82 -7.49 -2.56
CA SER A 103 -2.63 -8.48 -1.81
C SER A 103 -2.93 -9.69 -2.71
N ASP A 104 -3.16 -10.86 -2.11
CA ASP A 104 -3.64 -12.09 -2.75
C ASP A 104 -5.13 -12.34 -2.48
N ASN A 105 -5.82 -11.38 -1.86
CA ASN A 105 -7.19 -11.58 -1.43
C ASN A 105 -8.15 -11.59 -2.62
N GLU A 106 -8.54 -12.79 -3.03
CA GLU A 106 -9.37 -13.03 -4.21
C GLU A 106 -10.74 -12.33 -4.17
N VAL A 107 -11.25 -12.09 -2.96
CA VAL A 107 -12.52 -11.38 -2.72
C VAL A 107 -12.49 -9.96 -3.30
N LEU A 108 -11.30 -9.38 -3.47
CA LEU A 108 -11.11 -8.03 -4.02
C LEU A 108 -11.25 -7.98 -5.56
N TRP A 109 -11.03 -9.10 -6.27
CA TRP A 109 -10.91 -9.10 -7.73
C TRP A 109 -12.16 -8.67 -8.49
N PRO A 110 -13.40 -9.11 -8.14
CA PRO A 110 -14.60 -8.67 -8.85
C PRO A 110 -14.77 -7.14 -8.80
N SER A 111 -14.51 -6.53 -7.63
CA SER A 111 -14.58 -5.08 -7.46
C SER A 111 -13.52 -4.34 -8.27
N LEU A 112 -12.28 -4.85 -8.31
CA LEU A 112 -11.21 -4.28 -9.14
C LEU A 112 -11.49 -4.42 -10.64
N GLY A 113 -12.06 -5.55 -11.05
CA GLY A 113 -12.58 -5.75 -12.41
C GLY A 113 -13.63 -4.71 -12.77
N GLY A 114 -14.57 -4.43 -11.86
CA GLY A 114 -15.55 -3.35 -12.00
C GLY A 114 -14.92 -1.96 -12.09
N MET A 115 -13.92 -1.64 -11.26
CA MET A 115 -13.21 -0.35 -11.34
C MET A 115 -12.48 -0.18 -12.68
N ARG A 116 -11.87 -1.25 -13.20
CA ARG A 116 -11.19 -1.25 -14.50
C ARG A 116 -12.18 -1.09 -15.66
N LEU A 117 -13.18 -1.97 -15.74
CA LEU A 117 -14.07 -2.09 -16.89
C LEU A 117 -15.17 -1.02 -16.91
N ASN A 118 -15.73 -0.69 -15.75
CA ASN A 118 -16.91 0.18 -15.67
C ASN A 118 -16.54 1.63 -15.34
N LYS A 119 -15.48 1.84 -14.56
CA LYS A 119 -15.06 3.17 -14.13
C LYS A 119 -13.83 3.70 -14.87
N GLY A 120 -13.08 2.87 -15.62
CA GLY A 120 -11.94 3.33 -16.43
C GLY A 120 -10.64 3.56 -15.66
N TYR A 121 -10.50 3.01 -14.45
CA TYR A 121 -9.24 3.02 -13.70
C TYR A 121 -8.21 2.10 -14.35
N ASN A 122 -6.93 2.45 -14.17
CA ASN A 122 -5.83 1.55 -14.49
C ASN A 122 -5.43 0.78 -13.23
N ILE A 123 -5.63 -0.55 -13.24
CA ILE A 123 -5.39 -1.41 -12.08
C ILE A 123 -4.09 -2.19 -12.28
N LEU A 124 -3.19 -2.07 -11.30
CA LEU A 124 -1.95 -2.82 -11.14
C LEU A 124 -2.11 -3.79 -9.97
N TYR A 125 -1.44 -4.93 -10.06
CA TYR A 125 -1.42 -5.94 -9.01
C TYR A 125 0.00 -6.16 -8.56
N ALA A 126 0.18 -6.50 -7.30
CA ALA A 126 1.43 -7.00 -6.76
C ALA A 126 1.19 -8.16 -5.82
N TYR A 127 1.82 -9.30 -6.11
CA TYR A 127 1.53 -10.55 -5.42
C TYR A 127 2.72 -11.51 -5.41
N LEU A 128 2.64 -12.55 -4.58
CA LEU A 128 3.66 -13.60 -4.48
C LEU A 128 3.40 -14.66 -5.57
N PRO A 129 4.45 -15.23 -6.19
CA PRO A 129 4.29 -16.22 -7.27
C PRO A 129 3.40 -17.41 -6.90
N GLU A 130 3.39 -17.83 -5.62
CA GLU A 130 2.60 -18.98 -5.18
C GLU A 130 1.08 -18.73 -5.20
N CYS A 131 0.65 -17.47 -5.15
CA CYS A 131 -0.77 -17.13 -5.01
C CYS A 131 -1.55 -17.33 -6.31
N MET A 132 -0.94 -17.20 -7.50
CA MET A 132 -1.69 -17.06 -8.77
C MET A 132 -1.02 -17.77 -9.97
N GLN A 133 -1.09 -19.11 -10.00
CA GLN A 133 -0.60 -19.89 -11.15
C GLN A 133 -1.46 -19.72 -12.42
N ASP A 134 -2.70 -19.22 -12.30
CA ASP A 134 -3.71 -19.27 -13.36
C ASP A 134 -4.08 -17.93 -14.04
N LEU A 135 -3.57 -16.76 -13.59
CA LEU A 135 -4.06 -15.45 -14.08
C LEU A 135 -3.18 -14.69 -15.10
N ASN A 136 -2.11 -15.29 -15.64
CA ASN A 136 -1.29 -14.72 -16.72
C ASN A 136 -1.01 -13.21 -16.59
N PHE A 137 -0.61 -12.78 -15.39
CA PHE A 137 -0.23 -11.40 -15.12
C PHE A 137 1.25 -11.14 -15.49
N PRO A 138 1.64 -9.87 -15.76
CA PRO A 138 3.03 -9.53 -16.09
C PRO A 138 3.99 -9.87 -14.93
N ALA A 139 5.16 -10.43 -15.23
CA ALA A 139 6.14 -10.83 -14.22
C ALA A 139 6.71 -9.63 -13.42
N GLU A 140 6.68 -8.43 -13.99
CA GLU A 140 7.10 -7.17 -13.36
C GLU A 140 6.19 -6.76 -12.18
N CYS A 141 5.02 -7.40 -12.07
CA CYS A 141 4.07 -7.20 -10.97
C CYS A 141 4.33 -8.12 -9.78
N LEU A 142 5.38 -8.94 -9.75
CA LEU A 142 5.63 -9.81 -8.59
C LEU A 142 6.19 -9.00 -7.41
N TRP A 143 5.67 -9.23 -6.20
CA TRP A 143 6.12 -8.54 -4.98
C TRP A 143 7.63 -8.69 -4.73
N PRO A 144 8.24 -9.89 -4.87
CA PRO A 144 9.69 -10.02 -4.79
C PRO A 144 10.44 -9.21 -5.85
N ASN A 145 9.88 -9.04 -7.04
CA ASN A 145 10.51 -8.25 -8.11
C ASN A 145 10.44 -6.74 -7.81
N ILE A 146 9.34 -6.28 -7.20
CA ILE A 146 9.23 -4.90 -6.69
C ILE A 146 10.27 -4.65 -5.59
N LEU A 147 10.57 -5.66 -4.79
CA LEU A 147 11.55 -5.59 -3.69
C LEU A 147 12.96 -5.99 -4.08
N ALA A 148 13.21 -6.46 -5.30
CA ALA A 148 14.51 -7.00 -5.70
C ALA A 148 15.64 -5.98 -5.49
N ASP A 149 15.38 -4.72 -5.84
CA ASP A 149 16.33 -3.64 -5.59
C ASP A 149 16.39 -3.19 -4.12
N ALA A 150 15.34 -3.42 -3.33
CA ALA A 150 15.35 -3.15 -1.88
C ALA A 150 16.32 -4.11 -1.16
N MET A 151 16.43 -5.32 -1.71
CA MET A 151 17.29 -6.39 -1.21
C MET A 151 18.72 -6.29 -1.79
N GLU A 152 18.92 -5.56 -2.90
CA GLU A 152 20.22 -5.38 -3.54
C GLU A 152 20.85 -4.02 -3.19
N THR A 153 21.91 -4.05 -2.38
CA THR A 153 22.58 -2.87 -1.77
C THR A 153 23.14 -1.78 -2.72
N ARG A 154 22.88 -1.76 -4.03
CA ARG A 154 23.42 -0.72 -4.95
C ARG A 154 22.54 -0.44 -6.18
N ARG A 155 21.96 0.75 -6.28
CA ARG A 155 22.48 1.93 -7.03
C ARG A 155 21.38 2.98 -7.21
N ASN A 156 21.78 4.25 -7.01
CA ASN A 156 21.04 5.48 -7.34
C ASN A 156 20.85 5.61 -8.87
N GLU A 157 19.70 6.13 -9.33
CA GLU A 157 19.58 7.05 -10.51
C GLU A 157 18.13 7.32 -10.96
N LEU A 158 17.11 6.59 -10.49
CA LEU A 158 15.70 6.85 -10.90
C LEU A 158 14.92 7.82 -9.99
N GLN A 159 15.57 8.47 -9.03
CA GLN A 159 14.88 9.23 -7.99
C GLN A 159 14.37 10.61 -8.46
N GLU A 160 14.99 11.21 -9.48
CA GLU A 160 14.77 12.63 -9.83
C GLU A 160 13.48 12.92 -10.63
N GLN A 161 12.79 11.90 -11.17
CA GLN A 161 11.61 12.12 -12.03
C GLN A 161 10.26 11.82 -11.36
N CYS A 162 10.27 11.29 -10.13
CA CYS A 162 9.07 10.72 -9.54
C CYS A 162 8.61 11.56 -8.34
N SER A 163 7.30 11.84 -8.30
CA SER A 163 6.67 12.65 -7.24
C SER A 163 6.96 12.13 -5.83
N GLU A 164 7.04 13.04 -4.85
CA GLU A 164 7.15 12.66 -3.44
C GLU A 164 5.89 11.94 -2.97
N THR A 165 6.07 11.00 -2.03
CA THR A 165 4.96 10.42 -1.27
C THR A 165 4.34 11.53 -0.42
N GLY A 166 3.01 11.50 -0.27
CA GLY A 166 2.31 12.47 0.59
C GLY A 166 2.76 12.40 2.05
N GLU A 167 2.41 13.41 2.84
CA GLU A 167 2.69 13.45 4.28
C GLU A 167 2.17 12.19 4.99
N PRO A 168 2.97 11.59 5.90
CA PRO A 168 2.56 10.37 6.58
C PRO A 168 1.35 10.65 7.48
N ALA A 169 0.35 9.77 7.38
CA ALA A 169 -0.88 9.84 8.16
C ALA A 169 -1.24 8.44 8.66
N TRP A 170 -2.01 8.36 9.74
CA TRP A 170 -2.54 7.09 10.21
C TRP A 170 -4.01 7.22 10.64
N LEU A 171 -4.77 6.17 10.41
CA LEU A 171 -6.19 6.06 10.74
C LEU A 171 -6.49 4.68 11.30
N CYS A 172 -7.07 4.63 12.49
CA CYS A 172 -7.60 3.40 13.05
C CYS A 172 -9.11 3.33 12.81
N LYS A 173 -9.54 2.47 11.88
CA LYS A 173 -10.96 2.23 11.61
C LYS A 173 -11.65 1.49 12.74
N ALA A 174 -10.93 0.60 13.42
CA ALA A 174 -11.49 -0.15 14.53
C ALA A 174 -11.94 0.77 15.67
N CYS A 175 -11.16 1.81 15.95
CA CYS A 175 -11.41 2.78 17.02
C CYS A 175 -12.04 4.09 16.54
N GLU A 176 -12.32 4.24 15.24
CA GLU A 176 -12.76 5.51 14.62
C GLU A 176 -11.86 6.69 14.98
N HIS A 177 -10.55 6.43 15.07
CA HIS A 177 -9.58 7.38 15.58
C HIS A 177 -8.54 7.72 14.51
N SER A 178 -8.37 9.01 14.25
CA SER A 178 -7.23 9.55 13.50
C SER A 178 -6.42 10.43 14.43
N GLY A 179 -5.12 10.19 14.49
CA GLY A 179 -4.20 11.04 15.24
C GLY A 179 -3.64 12.17 14.39
N ASP A 180 -2.75 12.95 15.01
CA ASP A 180 -1.84 13.83 14.28
C ASP A 180 -0.82 13.01 13.45
N GLN A 181 0.04 13.70 12.72
CA GLN A 181 1.13 13.09 11.93
C GLN A 181 2.29 12.57 12.81
N SER A 182 2.06 12.31 14.11
CA SER A 182 3.09 11.83 15.03
C SER A 182 3.12 10.31 15.09
N PHE A 183 4.27 9.74 14.73
CA PHE A 183 4.53 8.31 14.92
C PHE A 183 4.44 7.89 16.40
N GLY A 184 4.82 8.77 17.34
CA GLY A 184 4.74 8.47 18.77
C GLY A 184 3.30 8.29 19.25
N ASN A 185 2.38 9.12 18.74
CA ASN A 185 0.95 9.00 19.07
C ASN A 185 0.33 7.77 18.41
N PHE A 186 0.70 7.49 17.15
CA PHE A 186 0.35 6.23 16.48
C PHE A 186 0.75 5.02 17.33
N LEU A 187 2.01 4.96 17.77
CA LEU A 187 2.51 3.82 18.53
C LEU A 187 1.87 3.70 19.91
N THR A 188 1.59 4.83 20.56
CA THR A 188 0.87 4.86 21.83
C THR A 188 -0.55 4.34 21.68
N HIS A 189 -1.25 4.74 20.60
CA HIS A 189 -2.57 4.22 20.28
C HIS A 189 -2.56 2.72 19.97
N LEU A 190 -1.65 2.26 19.10
CA LEU A 190 -1.57 0.86 18.69
C LEU A 190 -1.31 -0.09 19.87
N ASN A 191 -0.56 0.37 20.87
CA ASN A 191 -0.24 -0.39 22.07
C ASN A 191 -1.24 -0.18 23.23
N SER A 192 -2.33 0.55 23.02
CA SER A 192 -3.31 0.81 24.08
C SER A 192 -4.15 -0.43 24.37
N GLU A 193 -4.58 -0.56 25.63
CA GLU A 193 -5.43 -1.68 26.05
C GLU A 193 -6.81 -1.58 25.38
N GLU A 194 -7.34 -0.36 25.22
CA GLU A 194 -8.61 -0.10 24.53
C GLU A 194 -8.55 -0.53 23.07
N HIS A 195 -7.45 -0.23 22.37
CA HIS A 195 -7.24 -0.69 21.00
C HIS A 195 -7.24 -2.22 20.93
N SER A 196 -6.49 -2.86 21.84
CA SER A 196 -6.38 -4.32 21.91
C SER A 196 -7.73 -5.00 22.16
N GLN A 197 -8.54 -4.46 23.07
CA GLN A 197 -9.89 -4.99 23.36
C GLN A 197 -10.80 -4.90 22.13
N ILE A 198 -10.85 -3.74 21.46
CA ILE A 198 -11.68 -3.53 20.26
C ILE A 198 -11.27 -4.49 19.12
N MET A 199 -9.98 -4.76 18.97
CA MET A 199 -9.45 -5.66 17.94
C MET A 199 -9.72 -7.14 18.21
N LEU A 200 -10.03 -7.53 19.46
CA LEU A 200 -10.45 -8.88 19.84
C LEU A 200 -11.95 -9.12 19.65
N ASP A 201 -12.75 -8.06 19.80
CA ASP A 201 -14.23 -8.12 19.74
C ASP A 201 -14.80 -8.06 18.30
N ARG A 202 -13.95 -7.90 17.27
CA ARG A 202 -14.34 -7.74 15.86
C ARG A 202 -13.72 -8.79 14.93
#